data_AF-A0A832XNT0-F1
#
_entry.id   AF-A0A832XNT0-F1
#
_cell.length_a   1.000
_cell.length_b   1.000
_cell.length_c   1.000
_cell.angle_alpha   90.00
_cell.angle_beta   90.00
_cell.angle_gamma   90.00
#
_symmetry.space_group_name_H-M   'P 1'
#
loop_
_entity.id
_entity.type
_entity.pdbx_description
1 polymer ?
#
loop_
_entity_poly.entity_id
_entity_poly.type
_entity_poly.pdbx_seq_one_letter_code
_entity_poly.pdbx_strand_id
1 'polypeptide(L)'
;CVELAEKLKEISKDIEIIPAHAWTPWFSIFGSKSGFDSVEECFQDKANEIFALETGLSSDPAMNWRVSKLDRFTLLSNSDSHSYWPWRMGRECNILDIELNYKNLINAIRTGKGFEGTVEVDPNYGKYHLDGHRACDVCFEPAETKKHKNICPKCGNNLTIGVLNRVEELADRPEGFKPKGKPDFYKLIPLAEIMAGYLGVSQPSSKKVFELYDSLIGKFGNELNIMLEVPAEKLEQAMDKKLAGLIIKNREGRIEVTPGYDGVYGVALIEPGVENTRKKKQKSLAEF
;
A
#
# COMPACT_ATOMS: atom_id res chain seq x y z
N CYS A 1 -5.85 5.34 23.37
CA CYS A 1 -6.17 4.00 22.86
C CYS A 1 -6.76 3.09 23.95
N VAL A 2 -6.14 3.00 25.14
CA VAL A 2 -6.58 2.14 26.26
C VAL A 2 -8.07 2.26 26.61
N GLU A 3 -8.55 3.46 26.95
CA GLU A 3 -9.95 3.68 27.38
C GLU A 3 -10.95 3.30 26.28
N LEU A 4 -10.64 3.60 25.02
CA LEU A 4 -11.49 3.22 23.89
C LEU A 4 -11.55 1.70 23.74
N ALA A 5 -10.41 1.02 23.84
CA ALA A 5 -10.36 -0.43 23.72
C ALA A 5 -11.20 -1.11 24.82
N GLU A 6 -11.04 -0.65 26.06
CA GLU A 6 -11.81 -1.15 27.21
C GLU A 6 -13.32 -0.98 26.98
N LYS A 7 -13.77 0.23 26.66
CA LYS A 7 -15.19 0.53 26.42
C LYS A 7 -15.78 -0.32 25.29
N LEU A 8 -15.02 -0.55 24.21
CA LEU A 8 -15.49 -1.38 23.09
C LEU A 8 -15.61 -2.85 23.50
N LYS A 9 -14.65 -3.39 24.26
CA LYS A 9 -14.70 -4.79 24.70
C LYS A 9 -15.75 -5.05 25.78
N GLU A 10 -16.10 -4.04 26.59
CA GLU A 10 -17.25 -4.12 27.51
C GLU A 10 -18.58 -4.27 26.77
N ILE A 11 -18.72 -3.64 25.59
CA ILE A 11 -19.92 -3.78 24.74
C ILE A 11 -19.99 -5.19 24.16
N SER A 12 -18.90 -5.67 23.55
CA SER A 12 -18.81 -7.04 23.05
C SER A 12 -17.36 -7.46 22.85
N LYS A 13 -17.04 -8.69 23.27
CA LYS A 13 -15.75 -9.32 23.00
C LYS A 13 -15.51 -9.58 21.51
N ASP A 14 -16.56 -9.56 20.70
CA ASP A 14 -16.48 -9.76 19.25
C ASP A 14 -16.11 -8.46 18.51
N ILE A 15 -16.14 -7.29 19.17
CA ILE A 15 -15.62 -6.07 18.54
C ILE A 15 -14.11 -6.20 18.38
N GLU A 16 -13.65 -6.23 17.13
CA GLU A 16 -12.24 -6.28 16.78
C GLU A 16 -11.67 -4.87 16.67
N ILE A 17 -10.48 -4.67 17.24
CA ILE A 17 -9.79 -3.37 17.24
C ILE A 17 -8.51 -3.54 16.44
N ILE A 18 -8.45 -2.84 15.31
CA ILE A 18 -7.34 -2.91 14.37
C ILE A 18 -6.79 -1.49 14.23
N PRO A 19 -5.54 -1.24 14.65
CA PRO A 19 -4.85 0.00 14.30
C PRO A 19 -4.80 0.16 12.78
N ALA A 20 -5.52 1.17 12.28
CA ALA A 20 -5.61 1.47 10.86
C ALA A 20 -4.27 2.03 10.34
N HIS A 21 -3.97 1.74 9.06
CA HIS A 21 -2.87 2.29 8.27
C HIS A 21 -1.60 2.59 9.09
N ALA A 22 -1.02 1.55 9.72
CA ALA A 22 -0.16 1.63 10.91
C ALA A 22 1.06 2.55 10.80
N TRP A 23 1.52 2.82 9.57
CA TRP A 23 2.76 3.54 9.29
C TRP A 23 2.58 4.95 8.73
N THR A 24 1.34 5.40 8.49
CA THR A 24 1.13 6.76 7.95
C THR A 24 1.76 7.78 8.91
N PRO A 25 2.51 8.80 8.44
CA PRO A 25 3.32 9.65 9.32
C PRO A 25 2.57 10.34 10.46
N TRP A 26 1.27 10.62 10.25
CA TRP A 26 0.37 11.24 11.23
C TRP A 26 -0.74 10.26 11.64
N PHE A 27 -1.18 10.36 12.89
CA PHE A 27 -2.35 9.66 13.43
C PHE A 27 -2.32 8.12 13.30
N SER A 28 -1.14 7.54 13.13
CA SER A 28 -0.96 6.09 13.04
C SER A 28 -0.03 5.60 14.14
N ILE A 29 -0.19 4.34 14.51
CA ILE A 29 0.47 3.77 15.68
C ILE A 29 2.00 3.82 15.60
N PHE A 30 2.60 3.67 14.41
CA PHE A 30 4.05 3.76 14.21
C PHE A 30 4.48 5.00 13.43
N GLY A 31 3.58 5.98 13.24
CA GLY A 31 3.84 7.17 12.44
C GLY A 31 5.04 7.98 12.94
N SER A 32 5.87 8.48 12.02
CA SER A 32 7.12 9.18 12.35
C SER A 32 6.95 10.54 13.08
N LYS A 33 5.73 11.07 13.17
CA LYS A 33 5.44 12.35 13.83
C LYS A 33 4.65 12.24 15.14
N SER A 34 3.84 11.20 15.29
CA SER A 34 2.89 11.07 16.42
C SER A 34 2.71 9.63 16.90
N GLY A 35 3.53 8.70 16.40
CA GLY A 35 3.43 7.28 16.72
C GLY A 35 4.21 6.90 17.98
N PHE A 36 4.15 5.61 18.25
CA PHE A 36 4.81 4.87 19.31
C PHE A 36 5.86 3.94 18.70
N ASP A 37 6.72 3.35 19.53
CA ASP A 37 7.72 2.37 19.08
C ASP A 37 7.20 0.92 19.20
N SER A 38 6.01 0.73 19.81
CA SER A 38 5.39 -0.58 19.98
C SER A 38 3.86 -0.51 20.20
N VAL A 39 3.17 -1.63 19.98
CA VAL A 39 1.74 -1.74 20.30
C VAL A 39 1.51 -1.65 21.81
N GLU A 40 2.44 -2.20 22.59
CA GLU A 40 2.44 -2.17 24.06
C GLU A 40 2.50 -0.74 24.61
N GLU A 41 3.27 0.15 24.00
CA GLU A 41 3.31 1.56 24.42
C GLU A 41 1.98 2.27 24.13
N CYS A 42 1.33 1.94 23.01
CA CYS A 42 0.08 2.55 22.59
C CYS A 42 -1.15 2.05 23.39
N PHE A 43 -1.23 0.74 23.60
CA PHE A 43 -2.39 0.05 24.19
C PHE A 43 -2.17 -0.46 25.62
N GLN A 44 -0.95 -0.39 26.15
CA GLN A 44 -0.61 -0.76 27.53
C GLN A 44 -1.13 -2.16 27.88
N ASP A 45 -1.89 -2.29 28.96
CA ASP A 45 -2.49 -3.53 29.44
C ASP A 45 -3.48 -4.16 28.44
N LYS A 46 -4.00 -3.39 27.48
CA LYS A 46 -4.90 -3.86 26.42
C LYS A 46 -4.16 -4.34 25.16
N ALA A 47 -2.84 -4.29 25.11
CA ALA A 47 -2.06 -4.72 23.93
C ALA A 47 -2.23 -6.22 23.58
N ASN A 48 -2.69 -7.04 24.53
CA ASN A 48 -3.03 -8.46 24.31
C ASN A 48 -4.39 -8.65 23.63
N GLU A 49 -5.19 -7.59 23.49
CA GLU A 49 -6.49 -7.60 22.82
C GLU A 49 -6.42 -7.17 21.35
N ILE A 50 -5.21 -6.80 20.90
CA ILE A 50 -4.91 -6.44 19.51
C ILE A 50 -4.29 -7.66 18.84
N PHE A 51 -4.95 -8.16 17.79
CA PHE A 51 -4.53 -9.36 17.08
C PHE A 51 -4.08 -9.09 15.65
N ALA A 52 -4.39 -7.91 15.12
CA ALA A 52 -4.07 -7.54 13.76
C ALA A 52 -3.67 -6.07 13.65
N LEU A 53 -2.95 -5.76 12.58
CA LEU A 53 -2.56 -4.41 12.20
C LEU A 53 -2.91 -4.22 10.74
N GLU A 54 -3.43 -3.05 10.39
CA GLU A 54 -3.62 -2.70 8.99
C GLU A 54 -2.32 -2.07 8.45
N THR A 55 -1.76 -2.66 7.39
CA THR A 55 -0.55 -2.15 6.72
C THR A 55 -0.80 -0.74 6.18
N GLY A 56 -1.92 -0.59 5.47
CA GLY A 56 -2.32 0.58 4.71
C GLY A 56 -1.35 0.92 3.58
N LEU A 57 -1.76 1.88 2.75
CA LEU A 57 -1.12 2.26 1.48
C LEU A 57 0.35 2.72 1.55
N SER A 58 0.92 2.84 2.75
CA SER A 58 2.28 3.34 2.97
C SER A 58 3.26 2.24 3.39
N SER A 59 2.79 1.01 3.61
CA SER A 59 3.64 -0.13 3.96
C SER A 59 3.07 -1.43 3.39
N ASP A 60 3.91 -2.45 3.27
CA ASP A 60 3.49 -3.79 2.87
C ASP A 60 3.93 -4.82 3.94
N PRO A 61 3.54 -6.10 3.81
CA PRO A 61 3.97 -7.14 4.74
C PRO A 61 5.48 -7.27 4.84
N ALA A 62 6.22 -7.12 3.73
CA ALA A 62 7.68 -7.22 3.73
C ALA A 62 8.35 -6.13 4.59
N MET A 63 7.85 -4.89 4.56
CA MET A 63 8.29 -3.81 5.44
C MET A 63 8.00 -4.15 6.92
N ASN A 64 6.80 -4.64 7.22
CA ASN A 64 6.39 -4.96 8.59
C ASN A 64 7.16 -6.16 9.18
N TRP A 65 7.49 -7.16 8.37
CA TRP A 65 8.26 -8.34 8.78
C TRP A 65 9.68 -8.02 9.26
N ARG A 66 10.18 -6.83 8.95
CA ARG A 66 11.46 -6.34 9.43
C ARG A 66 11.46 -6.00 10.93
N VAL A 67 10.28 -5.92 11.56
CA VAL A 67 10.10 -5.61 12.98
C VAL A 67 9.57 -6.85 13.69
N SER A 68 10.42 -7.61 14.37
CA SER A 68 10.05 -8.93 14.93
C SER A 68 8.88 -8.90 15.91
N LYS A 69 8.70 -7.79 16.64
CA LYS A 69 7.56 -7.60 17.54
C LYS A 69 6.21 -7.63 16.83
N LEU A 70 6.19 -7.39 15.51
CA LEU A 70 4.96 -7.40 14.72
C LEU A 70 4.57 -8.81 14.23
N ASP A 71 5.45 -9.81 14.38
CA ASP A 71 5.18 -11.18 13.93
C ASP A 71 3.97 -11.82 14.60
N ARG A 72 3.56 -11.34 15.77
CA ARG A 72 2.38 -11.86 16.47
C ARG A 72 1.05 -11.41 15.84
N PHE A 73 1.06 -10.41 14.98
CA PHE A 73 -0.16 -9.86 14.39
C PHE A 73 -0.43 -10.45 13.00
N THR A 74 -1.71 -10.55 12.67
CA THR A 74 -2.18 -10.70 11.29
C THR A 74 -2.08 -9.34 10.61
N LEU A 75 -1.42 -9.27 9.46
CA LEU A 75 -1.30 -8.03 8.69
C LEU A 75 -2.46 -7.97 7.70
N LEU A 76 -3.32 -6.98 7.88
CA LEU A 76 -4.49 -6.74 7.04
C LEU A 76 -4.18 -5.64 6.03
N SER A 77 -4.75 -5.77 4.85
CA SER A 77 -4.64 -4.77 3.79
C SER A 77 -6.03 -4.35 3.35
N ASN A 78 -6.33 -3.06 3.49
CA ASN A 78 -7.66 -2.51 3.24
C ASN A 78 -7.54 -1.18 2.48
N SER A 79 -8.38 -1.02 1.46
CA SER A 79 -8.30 0.11 0.53
C SER A 79 -8.44 1.53 1.10
N ASP A 80 -9.00 1.70 2.30
CA ASP A 80 -9.42 3.00 2.84
C ASP A 80 -10.16 3.85 1.78
N SER A 81 -11.17 3.22 1.14
CA SER A 81 -11.77 3.78 -0.05
C SER A 81 -12.71 4.95 0.26
N HIS A 82 -12.43 6.09 -0.35
CA HIS A 82 -13.23 7.31 -0.28
C HIS A 82 -13.99 7.59 -1.58
N SER A 83 -14.07 6.62 -2.49
CA SER A 83 -14.84 6.73 -3.73
C SER A 83 -15.21 5.36 -4.28
N TYR A 84 -16.26 5.31 -5.09
CA TYR A 84 -16.74 4.07 -5.72
C TYR A 84 -15.86 3.55 -6.86
N TRP A 85 -14.81 4.28 -7.25
CA TRP A 85 -13.99 3.93 -8.41
C TRP A 85 -13.21 2.63 -8.18
N PRO A 86 -13.10 1.73 -9.17
CA PRO A 86 -12.40 0.45 -9.02
C PRO A 86 -10.90 0.57 -8.65
N TRP A 87 -10.20 1.60 -9.13
CA TRP A 87 -8.81 1.86 -8.73
C TRP A 87 -8.67 2.44 -7.30
N ARG A 88 -9.78 2.61 -6.59
CA ARG A 88 -9.81 3.04 -5.18
C ARG A 88 -10.40 1.95 -4.31
N MET A 89 -11.55 1.40 -4.66
CA MET A 89 -12.20 0.31 -3.91
C MET A 89 -11.50 -1.01 -4.21
N GLY A 90 -11.00 -1.69 -3.17
CA GLY A 90 -10.35 -3.00 -3.35
C GLY A 90 -8.94 -2.93 -3.94
N ARG A 91 -8.34 -1.74 -4.07
CA ARG A 91 -6.90 -1.58 -4.41
C ARG A 91 -5.97 -2.27 -3.40
N GLU A 92 -6.47 -2.44 -2.18
CA GLU A 92 -5.90 -3.25 -1.11
C GLU A 92 -7.02 -4.12 -0.55
N CYS A 93 -6.74 -5.43 -0.40
CA CYS A 93 -7.70 -6.39 0.11
C CYS A 93 -7.03 -7.64 0.71
N ASN A 94 -7.83 -8.46 1.38
CA ASN A 94 -7.39 -9.67 2.06
C ASN A 94 -7.92 -10.91 1.34
N ILE A 95 -7.10 -11.95 1.26
CA ILE A 95 -7.45 -13.26 0.69
C ILE A 95 -7.77 -14.19 1.86
N LEU A 96 -9.02 -14.65 1.91
CA LEU A 96 -9.54 -15.46 3.01
C LEU A 96 -10.14 -16.76 2.47
N ASP A 97 -9.71 -17.90 3.04
CA ASP A 97 -10.33 -19.21 2.82
C ASP A 97 -11.18 -19.57 4.05
N ILE A 98 -12.40 -19.02 4.08
CA ILE A 98 -13.36 -19.21 5.15
C ILE A 98 -14.79 -19.27 4.61
N GLU A 99 -15.69 -19.92 5.33
CA GLU A 99 -17.12 -19.65 5.18
C GLU A 99 -17.41 -18.23 5.67
N LEU A 100 -17.95 -17.39 4.78
CA LEU A 100 -18.13 -15.96 5.02
C LEU A 100 -19.24 -15.70 6.04
N ASN A 101 -18.83 -15.51 7.28
CA ASN A 101 -19.63 -14.90 8.33
C ASN A 101 -18.71 -14.14 9.30
N TYR A 102 -19.29 -13.25 10.09
CA TYR A 102 -18.53 -12.37 10.98
C TYR A 102 -17.66 -13.12 11.99
N LYS A 103 -18.19 -14.23 12.54
CA LYS A 103 -17.48 -15.05 13.52
C LYS A 103 -16.23 -15.69 12.92
N ASN A 104 -16.36 -16.28 11.74
CA ASN A 104 -15.24 -16.89 11.03
C ASN A 104 -14.22 -15.84 10.57
N LEU A 105 -14.67 -14.66 10.15
CA LEU A 105 -13.79 -13.54 9.79
C LEU A 105 -12.93 -13.10 10.97
N ILE A 106 -13.54 -12.83 12.13
CA ILE A 106 -12.78 -12.45 13.34
C ILE A 106 -11.84 -13.57 13.76
N ASN A 107 -12.28 -14.84 13.70
CA ASN A 107 -11.41 -15.96 14.03
C ASN A 107 -10.20 -16.04 13.10
N ALA A 108 -10.37 -15.83 11.80
CA ALA A 108 -9.27 -15.78 10.84
C ALA A 108 -8.31 -14.63 11.15
N ILE A 109 -8.83 -13.44 11.44
CA ILE A 109 -8.02 -12.28 11.83
C ILE A 109 -7.22 -12.56 13.12
N ARG A 110 -7.86 -13.14 14.14
CA ARG A 110 -7.23 -13.38 15.45
C ARG A 110 -6.20 -14.51 15.44
N THR A 111 -6.40 -15.51 14.60
CA THR A 111 -5.60 -16.76 14.65
C THR A 111 -4.72 -16.98 13.42
N GLY A 112 -4.95 -16.22 12.35
CA GLY A 112 -4.34 -16.43 11.03
C GLY A 112 -4.89 -17.65 10.28
N LYS A 113 -5.78 -18.46 10.86
CA LYS A 113 -6.31 -19.67 10.19
C LYS A 113 -7.35 -19.27 9.13
N GLY A 114 -7.10 -19.68 7.87
CA GLY A 114 -7.90 -19.27 6.72
C GLY A 114 -7.56 -17.87 6.22
N PHE A 115 -6.45 -17.28 6.67
CA PHE A 115 -5.90 -16.03 6.13
C PHE A 115 -4.75 -16.37 5.19
N GLU A 116 -4.99 -16.27 3.89
CA GLU A 116 -4.08 -16.78 2.85
C GLU A 116 -3.11 -15.72 2.34
N GLY A 117 -3.45 -14.44 2.49
CA GLY A 117 -2.58 -13.36 2.06
C GLY A 117 -3.31 -12.04 1.84
N THR A 118 -2.59 -11.10 1.22
CA THR A 118 -3.09 -9.77 0.91
C THR A 118 -2.77 -9.36 -0.52
N VAL A 119 -3.59 -8.48 -1.07
CA VAL A 119 -3.27 -7.68 -2.25
C VAL A 119 -2.93 -6.30 -1.74
N GLU A 120 -1.76 -5.81 -2.11
CA GLU A 120 -1.17 -4.56 -1.62
C GLU A 120 -0.96 -3.59 -2.78
N VAL A 121 -1.05 -2.29 -2.49
CA VAL A 121 -0.45 -1.27 -3.35
C VAL A 121 1.05 -1.25 -3.09
N ASP A 122 1.87 -0.97 -4.10
CA ASP A 122 3.30 -0.75 -3.87
C ASP A 122 3.50 0.49 -2.96
N PRO A 123 4.12 0.36 -1.78
CA PRO A 123 4.33 1.49 -0.86
C PRO A 123 5.07 2.67 -1.48
N ASN A 124 5.85 2.45 -2.55
CA ASN A 124 6.52 3.49 -3.33
C ASN A 124 5.56 4.51 -3.94
N TYR A 125 4.28 4.17 -4.15
CA TYR A 125 3.27 5.16 -4.53
C TYR A 125 3.06 6.25 -3.46
N GLY A 126 3.33 5.93 -2.20
CA GLY A 126 3.14 6.81 -1.06
C GLY A 126 3.88 8.15 -1.22
N LYS A 127 3.13 9.24 -1.05
CA LYS A 127 3.67 10.62 -1.10
C LYS A 127 4.78 10.93 -0.08
N TYR A 128 4.94 10.08 0.93
CA TYR A 128 5.94 10.20 1.99
C TYR A 128 6.65 8.86 2.18
N HIS A 129 6.84 8.07 1.11
CA HIS A 129 7.51 6.77 1.24
C HIS A 129 8.99 6.94 1.57
N LEU A 130 9.73 7.64 0.70
CA LEU A 130 11.14 7.97 0.91
C LEU A 130 11.32 9.34 1.58
N ASP A 131 12.53 9.53 2.09
CA ASP A 131 12.96 10.82 2.63
C ASP A 131 13.19 11.80 1.48
N GLY A 132 12.90 13.08 1.70
CA GLY A 132 13.25 14.04 0.66
C GLY A 132 12.95 15.49 0.94
N HIS A 133 13.25 16.30 -0.06
CA HIS A 133 13.01 17.73 -0.09
C HIS A 133 12.58 18.13 -1.51
N ARG A 134 11.26 18.23 -1.71
CA ARG A 134 10.62 18.44 -3.02
C ARG A 134 11.08 19.71 -3.72
N ALA A 135 11.37 20.76 -2.97
CA ALA A 135 11.78 22.05 -3.53
C ALA A 135 13.17 21.98 -4.19
N CYS A 136 13.97 20.96 -3.86
CA CYS A 136 15.29 20.74 -4.41
C CYS A 136 15.40 19.45 -5.23
N ASP A 137 14.30 18.75 -5.48
CA ASP A 137 14.29 17.42 -6.13
C ASP A 137 15.32 16.46 -5.48
N VAL A 138 15.34 16.40 -4.14
CA VAL A 138 16.17 15.45 -3.38
C VAL A 138 15.27 14.36 -2.85
N CYS A 139 15.60 13.11 -3.16
CA CYS A 139 14.91 11.91 -2.71
C CYS A 139 15.97 10.88 -2.29
N PHE A 140 15.88 10.39 -1.06
CA PHE A 140 16.87 9.51 -0.45
C PHE A 140 16.23 8.30 0.21
N GLU A 141 16.91 7.17 0.07
CA GLU A 141 16.72 6.02 0.95
C GLU A 141 17.27 6.32 2.35
N PRO A 142 16.80 5.61 3.40
CA PRO A 142 17.18 5.88 4.79
C PRO A 142 18.70 5.92 5.02
N ALA A 143 19.45 5.03 4.36
CA ALA A 143 20.91 4.96 4.46
C ALA A 143 21.60 6.25 3.93
N GLU A 144 21.11 6.80 2.82
CA GLU A 144 21.62 8.06 2.25
C GLU A 144 21.26 9.25 3.15
N THR A 145 20.02 9.32 3.63
CA THR A 145 19.57 10.34 4.58
C THR A 145 20.45 10.40 5.83
N LYS A 146 20.84 9.23 6.36
CA LYS A 146 21.75 9.13 7.51
C LYS A 146 23.15 9.69 7.21
N LYS A 147 23.71 9.41 6.01
CA LYS A 147 24.99 9.99 5.58
C LYS A 147 24.92 11.52 5.51
N HIS A 148 23.78 12.05 5.11
CA HIS A 148 23.51 13.48 5.02
C HIS A 148 22.98 14.12 6.33
N LYS A 149 22.92 13.36 7.43
CA LYS A 149 22.46 13.82 8.76
C LYS A 149 21.08 14.49 8.72
N ASN A 150 20.17 13.96 7.91
CA ASN A 150 18.82 14.51 7.69
C ASN A 150 18.77 15.91 7.05
N ILE A 151 19.87 16.37 6.43
CA ILE A 151 19.98 17.69 5.81
C ILE A 151 20.02 17.57 4.28
N CYS A 152 19.25 18.41 3.61
CA CYS A 152 19.28 18.56 2.16
C CYS A 152 20.65 19.12 1.71
N PRO A 153 21.42 18.41 0.86
CA PRO A 153 22.74 18.87 0.43
C PRO A 153 22.69 20.09 -0.50
N LYS A 154 21.52 20.41 -1.08
CA LYS A 154 21.36 21.53 -2.01
C LYS A 154 21.06 22.86 -1.31
N CYS A 155 20.32 22.85 -0.19
CA CYS A 155 19.86 24.09 0.45
C CYS A 155 20.10 24.16 1.96
N GLY A 156 20.57 23.09 2.60
CA GLY A 156 20.84 23.06 4.04
C GLY A 156 19.61 22.93 4.95
N ASN A 157 18.40 22.85 4.40
CA ASN A 157 17.17 22.60 5.18
C ASN A 157 17.04 21.13 5.57
N ASN A 158 16.23 20.86 6.60
CA ASN A 158 15.89 19.48 6.98
C ASN A 158 15.13 18.76 5.85
N LEU A 159 15.41 17.46 5.70
CA LEU A 159 14.63 16.55 4.88
C LEU A 159 13.31 16.22 5.58
N THR A 160 12.25 16.02 4.80
CA THR A 160 11.02 15.36 5.26
C THR A 160 11.33 13.87 5.37
N ILE A 161 11.25 13.33 6.58
CA ILE A 161 11.47 11.90 6.85
C ILE A 161 10.25 11.08 6.43
N GLY A 162 10.47 10.09 5.58
CA GLY A 162 9.49 9.20 5.01
C GLY A 162 9.17 7.98 5.89
N VAL A 163 8.22 7.19 5.42
CA VAL A 163 7.71 5.99 6.09
C VAL A 163 8.76 4.89 6.11
N LEU A 164 9.52 4.69 5.02
CA LEU A 164 10.55 3.66 4.97
C LEU A 164 11.64 3.90 6.02
N ASN A 165 11.99 5.16 6.28
CA ASN A 165 12.97 5.51 7.32
C ASN A 165 12.43 5.18 8.72
N ARG A 166 11.16 5.42 8.99
CA ARG A 166 10.53 5.03 10.26
C ARG A 166 10.46 3.51 10.46
N VAL A 167 10.24 2.76 9.38
CA VAL A 167 10.36 1.29 9.42
C VAL A 167 11.80 0.88 9.71
N GLU A 168 12.78 1.49 9.04
CA GLU A 168 14.22 1.24 9.26
C GLU A 168 14.64 1.49 10.72
N GLU A 169 14.11 2.54 11.34
CA GLU A 169 14.38 2.89 12.73
C GLU A 169 13.92 1.80 13.71
N LEU A 170 12.76 1.18 13.45
CA LEU A 170 12.18 0.14 14.31
C LEU A 170 12.60 -1.28 13.90
N ALA A 171 13.20 -1.45 12.72
CA ALA A 171 13.56 -2.75 12.17
C ALA A 171 14.70 -3.41 12.97
N ASP A 172 14.52 -4.70 13.26
CA ASP A 172 15.52 -5.58 13.85
C ASP A 172 15.98 -6.71 12.90
N ARG A 173 15.49 -6.67 11.65
CA ARG A 173 15.79 -7.65 10.59
C ARG A 173 16.14 -6.95 9.28
N PRO A 174 16.94 -7.62 8.42
CA PRO A 174 17.30 -7.09 7.11
C PRO A 174 16.08 -6.99 6.19
N GLU A 175 16.19 -6.14 5.17
CA GLU A 175 15.23 -6.08 4.08
C GLU A 175 15.09 -7.44 3.37
N GLY A 176 13.87 -7.76 2.94
CA GLY A 176 13.55 -9.03 2.27
C GLY A 176 13.39 -10.22 3.21
N PHE A 177 13.54 -10.05 4.53
CA PHE A 177 13.28 -11.13 5.48
C PHE A 177 11.79 -11.51 5.50
N LYS A 178 11.48 -12.79 5.25
CA LYS A 178 10.14 -13.36 5.41
C LYS A 178 10.12 -14.34 6.59
N PRO A 179 9.34 -14.09 7.66
CA PRO A 179 9.20 -15.01 8.77
C PRO A 179 8.53 -16.31 8.31
N LYS A 180 8.93 -17.44 8.91
CA LYS A 180 8.41 -18.75 8.55
C LYS A 180 6.90 -18.82 8.83
N GLY A 181 6.15 -19.34 7.86
CA GLY A 181 4.70 -19.56 8.00
C GLY A 181 3.86 -18.29 7.86
N LYS A 182 4.45 -17.15 7.45
CA LYS A 182 3.67 -15.97 7.08
C LYS A 182 3.08 -16.13 5.67
N PRO A 183 1.83 -15.68 5.47
CA PRO A 183 1.17 -15.77 4.17
C PRO A 183 1.90 -14.95 3.11
N ASP A 184 1.59 -15.21 1.84
CA ASP A 184 2.08 -14.42 0.72
C ASP A 184 1.29 -13.12 0.56
N PHE A 185 1.83 -12.22 -0.26
CA PHE A 185 1.14 -11.00 -0.65
C PHE A 185 1.48 -10.66 -2.10
N TYR A 186 0.57 -9.93 -2.74
CA TYR A 186 0.68 -9.57 -4.15
C TYR A 186 0.65 -8.05 -4.28
N LYS A 187 1.68 -7.47 -4.89
CA LYS A 187 1.68 -6.05 -5.23
C LYS A 187 0.99 -5.86 -6.57
N LEU A 188 -0.14 -5.17 -6.59
CA LEU A 188 -0.89 -4.94 -7.82
C LEU A 188 -1.15 -3.45 -8.04
N ILE A 189 -0.88 -3.01 -9.27
CA ILE A 189 -1.43 -1.77 -9.81
C ILE A 189 -2.85 -2.04 -10.31
N PRO A 190 -3.85 -1.18 -10.01
CA PRO A 190 -5.21 -1.36 -10.51
C PRO A 190 -5.28 -1.46 -12.05
N LEU A 191 -6.16 -2.32 -12.55
CA LEU A 191 -6.30 -2.59 -13.98
C LEU A 191 -6.61 -1.33 -14.79
N ALA A 192 -7.44 -0.42 -14.24
CA ALA A 192 -7.74 0.86 -14.88
C ALA A 192 -6.49 1.76 -15.01
N GLU A 193 -5.53 1.70 -14.07
CA GLU A 193 -4.26 2.43 -14.16
C GLU A 193 -3.33 1.78 -15.20
N ILE A 194 -3.27 0.45 -15.25
CA ILE A 194 -2.55 -0.29 -16.30
C ILE A 194 -3.06 0.10 -17.69
N MET A 195 -4.38 0.11 -17.87
CA MET A 195 -5.02 0.50 -19.14
C MET A 195 -4.78 1.96 -19.48
N ALA A 196 -4.81 2.86 -18.49
CA ALA A 196 -4.52 4.28 -18.71
C ALA A 196 -3.08 4.46 -19.24
N GLY A 197 -2.11 3.80 -18.61
CA GLY A 197 -0.73 3.78 -19.06
C GLY A 197 -0.58 3.19 -20.47
N TYR A 198 -1.21 2.04 -20.73
CA TYR A 198 -1.22 1.38 -22.03
C TYR A 198 -1.79 2.26 -23.16
N LEU A 199 -2.87 3.01 -22.89
CA LEU A 199 -3.51 3.91 -23.85
C LEU A 199 -2.82 5.28 -23.95
N GLY A 200 -1.81 5.56 -23.12
CA GLY A 200 -1.14 6.86 -23.05
C GLY A 200 -2.05 8.00 -22.56
N VAL A 201 -3.02 7.69 -21.71
CA VAL A 201 -3.93 8.68 -21.11
C VAL A 201 -3.63 8.90 -19.63
N SER A 202 -3.76 10.14 -19.18
CA SER A 202 -3.40 10.50 -17.80
C SER A 202 -4.46 10.14 -16.74
N GLN A 203 -5.69 9.80 -17.16
CA GLN A 203 -6.80 9.55 -16.25
C GLN A 203 -7.36 8.14 -16.42
N PRO A 204 -7.35 7.30 -15.36
CA PRO A 204 -8.05 6.02 -15.34
C PRO A 204 -9.55 6.15 -15.61
N SER A 205 -10.13 7.32 -15.32
CA SER A 205 -11.54 7.62 -15.56
C SER A 205 -11.90 7.97 -17.00
N SER A 206 -10.96 7.91 -17.95
CA SER A 206 -11.26 8.26 -19.33
C SER A 206 -12.24 7.26 -19.96
N LYS A 207 -13.10 7.74 -20.86
CA LYS A 207 -14.09 6.89 -21.56
C LYS A 207 -13.45 5.69 -22.24
N LYS A 208 -12.29 5.89 -22.89
CA LYS A 208 -11.55 4.83 -23.59
C LYS A 208 -11.02 3.75 -22.64
N VAL A 209 -10.56 4.14 -21.45
CA VAL A 209 -10.14 3.18 -20.41
C VAL A 209 -11.35 2.37 -19.95
N PHE A 210 -12.47 3.03 -19.67
CA PHE A 210 -13.65 2.34 -19.17
C PHE A 210 -14.32 1.41 -20.20
N GLU A 211 -14.37 1.80 -21.48
CA GLU A 211 -14.84 0.91 -22.55
C GLU A 211 -14.03 -0.39 -22.61
N LEU A 212 -12.71 -0.29 -22.44
CA LEU A 212 -11.81 -1.45 -22.41
C LEU A 212 -11.95 -2.24 -21.11
N TYR A 213 -12.02 -1.55 -19.96
CA TYR A 213 -12.21 -2.14 -18.65
C TYR A 213 -13.50 -2.96 -18.59
N ASP A 214 -14.64 -2.35 -18.92
CA ASP A 214 -15.95 -3.00 -18.88
C ASP A 214 -16.02 -4.21 -19.84
N SER A 215 -15.36 -4.13 -21.00
CA SER A 215 -15.25 -5.26 -21.94
C SER A 215 -14.52 -6.45 -21.31
N LEU A 216 -13.40 -6.22 -20.63
CA LEU A 216 -12.65 -7.29 -19.96
C LEU A 216 -13.40 -7.84 -18.74
N ILE A 217 -14.04 -6.98 -17.95
CA ILE A 217 -14.89 -7.39 -16.83
C ILE A 217 -16.05 -8.25 -17.35
N GLY A 218 -16.70 -7.88 -18.44
CA GLY A 218 -17.76 -8.68 -19.06
C GLY A 218 -17.30 -10.06 -19.51
N LYS A 219 -16.02 -10.22 -19.89
CA LYS A 219 -15.45 -11.50 -20.34
C LYS A 219 -14.92 -12.37 -19.20
N PHE A 220 -14.34 -11.77 -18.17
CA PHE A 220 -13.60 -12.46 -17.11
C PHE A 220 -14.21 -12.29 -15.71
N GLY A 221 -15.36 -11.62 -15.58
CA GLY A 221 -16.13 -11.49 -14.35
C GLY A 221 -15.71 -10.31 -13.46
N ASN A 222 -14.46 -10.27 -12.99
CA ASN A 222 -13.99 -9.18 -12.11
C ASN A 222 -12.50 -8.88 -12.28
N GLU A 223 -12.08 -7.72 -11.75
CA GLU A 223 -10.70 -7.23 -11.85
C GLU A 223 -9.70 -8.17 -11.20
N LEU A 224 -9.91 -8.60 -9.95
CA LEU A 224 -8.96 -9.48 -9.25
C LEU A 224 -8.75 -10.81 -9.98
N ASN A 225 -9.80 -11.38 -10.57
CA ASN A 225 -9.69 -12.57 -11.42
C ASN A 225 -8.79 -12.30 -12.64
N ILE A 226 -8.98 -11.18 -13.33
CA ILE A 226 -8.10 -10.74 -14.42
C ILE A 226 -6.69 -10.49 -13.93
N MET A 227 -6.50 -10.01 -12.70
CA MET A 227 -5.20 -9.61 -12.19
C MET A 227 -4.46 -10.72 -11.44
N LEU A 228 -5.09 -11.86 -11.13
CA LEU A 228 -4.46 -12.94 -10.36
C LEU A 228 -4.61 -14.33 -11.03
N GLU A 229 -5.77 -14.65 -11.60
CA GLU A 229 -6.15 -16.03 -11.88
C GLU A 229 -6.23 -16.39 -13.38
N VAL A 230 -6.66 -15.47 -14.24
CA VAL A 230 -6.90 -15.78 -15.67
C VAL A 230 -5.60 -16.23 -16.35
N PRO A 231 -5.55 -17.41 -17.00
CA PRO A 231 -4.34 -17.87 -17.69
C PRO A 231 -3.84 -16.91 -18.78
N ALA A 232 -2.51 -16.83 -18.97
CA ALA A 232 -1.89 -15.92 -19.93
C ALA A 232 -2.44 -16.12 -21.35
N GLU A 233 -2.67 -17.36 -21.76
CA GLU A 233 -3.19 -17.71 -23.09
C GLU A 233 -4.61 -17.15 -23.30
N LYS A 234 -5.44 -17.13 -22.25
CA LYS A 234 -6.78 -16.53 -22.32
C LYS A 234 -6.73 -15.01 -22.40
N LEU A 235 -5.77 -14.37 -21.74
CA LEU A 235 -5.53 -12.93 -21.89
C LEU A 235 -5.12 -12.61 -23.34
N GLU A 236 -4.14 -13.33 -23.88
CA GLU A 236 -3.65 -13.12 -25.26
C GLU A 236 -4.70 -13.38 -26.34
N GLN A 237 -5.72 -14.19 -26.06
CA GLN A 237 -6.88 -14.37 -26.94
C GLN A 237 -7.93 -13.25 -26.81
N ALA A 238 -7.90 -12.48 -25.72
CA ALA A 238 -8.90 -11.46 -25.42
C ALA A 238 -8.45 -10.04 -25.75
N MET A 239 -7.15 -9.79 -25.76
CA MET A 239 -6.56 -8.48 -25.99
C MET A 239 -5.23 -8.64 -26.75
N ASP A 240 -4.65 -7.53 -27.19
CA ASP A 240 -3.34 -7.60 -27.82
C ASP A 240 -2.23 -8.01 -26.84
N LYS A 241 -1.11 -8.47 -27.40
CA LYS A 241 0.05 -8.96 -26.64
C LYS A 241 0.65 -7.93 -25.68
N LYS A 242 0.54 -6.64 -25.99
CA LYS A 242 1.13 -5.58 -25.18
C LYS A 242 0.33 -5.41 -23.89
N LEU A 243 -1.00 -5.31 -23.97
CA LEU A 243 -1.83 -5.22 -22.76
C LEU A 243 -1.78 -6.51 -21.92
N ALA A 244 -1.84 -7.68 -22.57
CA ALA A 244 -1.69 -8.97 -21.87
C ALA A 244 -0.35 -9.06 -21.13
N GLY A 245 0.74 -8.65 -21.80
CA GLY A 245 2.08 -8.59 -21.19
C GLY A 245 2.17 -7.64 -20.00
N LEU A 246 1.49 -6.49 -20.03
CA LEU A 246 1.44 -5.58 -18.87
C LEU A 246 0.70 -6.17 -17.67
N ILE A 247 -0.42 -6.85 -17.90
CA ILE A 247 -1.15 -7.54 -16.83
C ILE A 247 -0.28 -8.65 -16.21
N ILE A 248 0.42 -9.44 -17.03
CA ILE A 248 1.35 -10.47 -16.56
C ILE A 248 2.51 -9.86 -15.78
N LYS A 249 3.10 -8.76 -16.28
CA LYS A 249 4.17 -8.04 -15.60
C LYS A 249 3.70 -7.50 -14.24
N ASN A 250 2.46 -7.02 -14.14
CA ASN A 250 1.87 -6.57 -12.89
C ASN A 250 1.68 -7.71 -11.88
N ARG A 251 1.16 -8.86 -12.33
CA ARG A 251 1.00 -10.08 -11.51
C ARG A 251 2.29 -10.52 -10.84
N GLU A 252 3.38 -10.42 -11.58
CA GLU A 252 4.71 -10.85 -11.13
C GLU A 252 5.43 -9.75 -10.33
N GLY A 253 4.77 -8.62 -10.04
CA GLY A 253 5.37 -7.49 -9.32
C GLY A 253 6.56 -6.87 -10.05
N ARG A 254 6.62 -6.99 -11.39
CA ARG A 254 7.76 -6.54 -12.21
C ARG A 254 7.59 -5.13 -12.76
N ILE A 255 6.47 -4.45 -12.51
CA ILE A 255 6.28 -3.05 -12.90
C ILE A 255 6.99 -2.18 -11.87
N GLU A 256 8.03 -1.49 -12.30
CA GLU A 256 8.79 -0.57 -11.47
C GLU A 256 7.94 0.65 -11.09
N VAL A 257 8.12 1.14 -9.86
CA VAL A 257 7.46 2.33 -9.35
C VAL A 257 8.55 3.31 -8.91
N THR A 258 8.55 4.51 -9.50
CA THR A 258 9.38 5.60 -8.97
C THR A 258 8.82 6.00 -7.60
N PRO A 259 9.63 6.00 -6.54
CA PRO A 259 9.16 6.32 -5.20
C PRO A 259 8.70 7.76 -5.05
N GLY A 260 7.63 7.94 -4.27
CA GLY A 260 7.19 9.24 -3.77
C GLY A 260 7.98 9.71 -2.56
N TYR A 261 8.04 11.03 -2.38
CA TYR A 261 8.74 11.70 -1.28
C TYR A 261 8.19 13.12 -1.07
N ASP A 262 8.26 13.61 0.17
CA ASP A 262 7.91 15.01 0.53
C ASP A 262 6.61 15.56 -0.11
N GLY A 263 5.54 14.75 -0.14
CA GLY A 263 4.23 15.12 -0.67
C GLY A 263 4.06 14.89 -2.18
N VAL A 264 5.09 14.39 -2.87
CA VAL A 264 5.04 13.98 -4.28
C VAL A 264 4.71 12.49 -4.34
N TYR A 265 3.65 12.11 -5.06
CA TYR A 265 3.29 10.72 -5.26
C TYR A 265 4.32 9.98 -6.12
N GLY A 266 4.49 8.70 -5.84
CA GLY A 266 5.21 7.79 -6.73
C GLY A 266 4.44 7.53 -8.02
N VAL A 267 5.13 6.95 -9.01
CA VAL A 267 4.60 6.74 -10.36
C VAL A 267 5.02 5.37 -10.88
N ALA A 268 4.05 4.53 -11.23
CA ALA A 268 4.33 3.28 -11.93
C ALA A 268 4.78 3.51 -13.37
N LEU A 269 5.82 2.77 -13.76
CA LEU A 269 6.44 2.83 -15.07
C LEU A 269 5.81 1.79 -15.99
N ILE A 270 4.60 2.09 -16.43
CA ILE A 270 3.80 1.21 -17.32
C ILE A 270 4.33 1.27 -18.76
N GLU A 271 4.95 2.37 -19.20
CA GLU A 271 5.84 2.44 -20.38
C GLU A 271 6.94 3.52 -20.24
N PRO A 272 8.15 3.29 -20.80
CA PRO A 272 9.19 4.31 -20.90
C PRO A 272 8.86 5.31 -22.02
N GLY A 273 8.70 6.58 -21.69
CA GLY A 273 8.59 7.67 -22.67
C GLY A 273 7.31 8.49 -22.62
N VAL A 274 6.31 8.08 -21.82
CA VAL A 274 5.33 9.05 -21.33
C VAL A 274 5.96 9.70 -20.10
N GLU A 275 6.58 10.87 -20.28
CA GLU A 275 6.67 11.80 -19.18
C GLU A 275 5.25 12.00 -18.69
N ASN A 276 4.87 11.31 -17.61
CA ASN A 276 3.67 11.63 -16.86
C ASN A 276 3.90 13.06 -16.42
N THR A 277 3.34 13.99 -17.21
CA THR A 277 3.70 15.40 -17.19
C THR A 277 3.71 15.82 -15.75
N ARG A 278 4.90 16.13 -15.22
CA ARG A 278 5.06 16.97 -14.04
C ARG A 278 4.02 18.04 -14.21
N LYS A 279 2.98 18.06 -13.37
CA LYS A 279 1.93 19.08 -13.45
C LYS A 279 2.67 20.39 -13.64
N LYS A 280 2.56 21.02 -14.83
CA LYS A 280 2.99 22.41 -14.99
C LYS A 280 2.31 23.10 -13.82
N LYS A 281 3.12 23.71 -12.94
CA LYS A 281 2.63 24.47 -11.78
C LYS A 281 1.36 25.18 -12.22
N GLN A 282 0.22 24.78 -11.66
CA GLN A 282 -0.98 25.56 -11.82
C GLN A 282 -0.62 26.89 -11.19
N LYS A 283 -0.46 27.92 -12.02
CA LYS A 283 -0.18 29.28 -11.55
C LYS A 283 -1.20 29.58 -10.47
N SER A 284 -0.72 30.02 -9.30
CA SER A 284 -1.63 30.39 -8.23
C SER A 284 -2.52 31.53 -8.72
N LEU A 285 -3.74 31.66 -8.19
CA LEU A 285 -4.61 32.81 -8.49
C LEU A 285 -3.95 34.17 -8.18
N ALA A 286 -2.85 34.19 -7.43
CA ALA A 286 -2.04 35.38 -7.19
C ALA A 286 -1.03 35.71 -8.33
N GLU A 287 -0.94 34.87 -9.36
CA GLU A 287 -0.12 35.07 -10.56
C GLU A 287 -0.95 35.45 -11.81
N PHE A 288 -2.22 35.81 -11.61
CA PHE A 288 -3.12 36.43 -12.59
C PHE A 288 -3.40 37.88 -12.24
#